data_AF-A0A2D1SQ50-F1
#
_entry.id   AF-A0A2D1SQ50-F1
#
_cell.length_a   1.000
_cell.length_b   1.000
_cell.length_c   1.000
_cell.angle_alpha   90.00
_cell.angle_beta   90.00
_cell.angle_gamma   90.00
#
_symmetry.space_group_name_H-M   'P 1'
#
loop_
_entity.id
_entity.type
_entity.pdbx_description
1 polymer ?
#
loop_
_entity_poly.entity_id
_entity_poly.type
_entity_poly.pdbx_seq_one_letter_code
_entity_poly.pdbx_strand_id
1 'polypeptide(L)' 'MKIINSIVGFIIIFIGCFFMTITIEHESFQTLIYKFLGAFIIIGGLHYLKKVSNFGKQR' A
#
# COMPACT_ATOMS: atom_id res chain seq x y z
N MET A 1 -9.09 16.67 8.87
CA MET A 1 -8.22 15.53 9.20
C MET A 1 -8.55 14.25 8.44
N LYS A 2 -9.82 13.78 8.40
CA LYS A 2 -10.18 12.49 7.73
C LYS A 2 -9.80 12.42 6.25
N ILE A 3 -10.03 13.49 5.48
CA ILE A 3 -9.67 13.58 4.06
C ILE A 3 -8.15 13.46 3.86
N ILE A 4 -7.36 14.17 4.66
CA ILE A 4 -5.89 14.15 4.59
C ILE A 4 -5.36 12.74 4.87
N ASN A 5 -5.85 12.07 5.92
CA ASN A 5 -5.45 10.68 6.17
C ASN A 5 -5.90 9.72 5.06
N SER A 6 -7.05 9.96 4.44
CA SER A 6 -7.50 9.16 3.30
C SER A 6 -6.57 9.33 2.10
N ILE A 7 -6.11 10.56 1.84
CA ILE A 7 -5.12 10.88 0.79
C ILE A 7 -3.79 10.18 1.09
N VAL A 8 -3.31 10.25 2.34
CA VAL A 8 -2.07 9.57 2.75
C VAL A 8 -2.17 8.06 2.55
N GLY A 9 -3.29 7.45 2.94
CA GLY A 9 -3.53 6.02 2.71
C GLY A 9 -3.54 5.65 1.23
N PHE A 10 -4.14 6.49 0.38
CA PHE A 10 -4.12 6.31 -1.07
C PHE A 10 -2.71 6.41 -1.66
N ILE A 11 -1.89 7.35 -1.18
CA ILE A 11 -0.49 7.49 -1.61
C ILE A 11 0.31 6.22 -1.27
N ILE A 12 0.11 5.66 -0.06
CA ILE A 12 0.78 4.42 0.35
C ILE A 12 0.39 3.27 -0.60
N ILE A 13 -0.90 3.11 -0.90
CA ILE A 13 -1.36 2.07 -1.85
C ILE A 13 -0.77 2.29 -3.23
N PHE A 14 -0.72 3.53 -3.71
CA PHE A 14 -0.15 3.88 -5.01
C PHE A 14 1.34 3.50 -5.11
N ILE A 15 2.12 3.75 -4.05
CA ILE A 15 3.52 3.33 -3.96
C ILE A 15 3.62 1.80 -4.03
N GLY A 16 2.78 1.08 -3.28
CA GLY A 16 2.77 -0.39 -3.32
C GLY A 16 2.43 -0.96 -4.71
N CYS A 17 1.50 -0.33 -5.43
CA CYS A 17 1.22 -0.69 -6.83
C CYS A 17 2.41 -0.42 -7.74
N PHE A 18 3.14 0.69 -7.55
CA PHE A 18 4.34 0.99 -8.32
C PHE A 18 5.40 -0.11 -8.16
N PHE A 19 5.62 -0.62 -6.95
CA PHE A 19 6.50 -1.76 -6.70
C PHE A 19 6.04 -3.06 -7.40
N MET A 20 4.73 -3.28 -7.53
CA MET A 20 4.19 -4.45 -8.26
C MET A 20 4.45 -4.40 -9.77
N THR A 21 4.60 -3.20 -10.34
CA THR A 21 4.98 -2.99 -11.75
C THR A 21 6.47 -3.18 -12.02
N ILE A 22 7.33 -3.14 -11.00
CA ILE A 22 8.77 -3.36 -11.18
C ILE A 22 8.99 -4.80 -11.62
N THR A 23 9.63 -4.94 -12.77
CA THR A 23 10.07 -6.22 -13.33
C THR A 23 11.52 -6.05 -13.71
N ILE A 24 12.41 -6.86 -13.13
CA ILE A 24 13.84 -6.85 -13.44
C ILE A 24 14.10 -8.04 -14.36
N GLU A 25 14.46 -7.74 -15.61
CA GLU A 25 14.79 -8.77 -16.59
C GLU A 25 15.98 -9.60 -16.11
N HIS A 26 15.92 -10.92 -16.35
CA HIS A 26 16.90 -11.93 -15.92
C HIS A 26 17.04 -12.16 -14.40
N GLU A 27 16.32 -11.42 -13.56
CA GLU A 27 16.38 -11.52 -12.09
C GLU A 27 14.99 -11.86 -11.51
N SER A 28 14.53 -13.08 -11.77
CA SER A 28 13.20 -13.57 -11.36
C SER A 28 12.99 -13.51 -9.85
N PHE A 29 14.01 -13.82 -9.05
CA PHE A 29 13.91 -13.82 -7.59
C PHE A 29 13.78 -12.41 -7.03
N GLN A 30 14.56 -11.46 -7.53
CA GLN A 30 14.44 -10.05 -7.13
C GLN A 30 13.08 -9.48 -7.53
N THR A 31 12.60 -9.77 -8.75
CA THR A 31 11.27 -9.37 -9.21
C THR A 31 10.19 -9.88 -8.24
N LEU A 32 10.30 -11.13 -7.77
CA LEU A 32 9.38 -11.72 -6.82
C LEU A 32 9.42 -11.01 -5.46
N ILE A 33 10.62 -10.65 -4.97
CA ILE A 33 10.80 -9.88 -3.73
C ILE A 33 10.14 -8.50 -3.85
N TYR A 34 10.37 -7.77 -4.95
CA TYR A 34 9.77 -6.45 -5.16
C TYR A 34 8.23 -6.53 -5.23
N LYS A 35 7.68 -7.57 -5.83
CA LYS A 35 6.24 -7.83 -5.83
C LYS A 35 5.71 -8.14 -4.42
N PHE A 36 6.42 -8.98 -3.66
CA PHE A 36 6.04 -9.24 -2.26
C PHE A 36 6.10 -7.96 -1.41
N LEU A 37 7.12 -7.13 -1.59
CA LEU A 37 7.25 -5.84 -0.92
C LEU A 37 6.07 -4.92 -1.28
N GLY A 38 5.75 -4.82 -2.57
CA GLY A 38 4.61 -4.06 -3.06
C GLY A 38 3.29 -4.54 -2.45
N ALA A 39 3.07 -5.86 -2.40
CA ALA A 39 1.89 -6.44 -1.77
C ALA A 39 1.79 -6.10 -0.27
N PHE A 40 2.90 -6.16 0.47
CA PHE A 40 2.95 -5.77 1.89
C PHE A 40 2.58 -4.28 2.09
N ILE A 41 3.10 -3.40 1.23
CA ILE A 41 2.81 -1.96 1.27
C ILE A 41 1.32 -1.71 0.99
N ILE A 42 0.73 -2.38 0.00
CA ILE A 42 -0.71 -2.28 -0.31
C ILE A 42 -1.56 -2.71 0.88
N ILE A 43 -1.26 -3.87 1.48
CA ILE A 43 -1.98 -4.38 2.65
C ILE A 43 -1.85 -3.40 3.82
N GLY A 44 -0.66 -2.86 4.07
CA GLY A 44 -0.42 -1.83 5.09
C GLY A 44 -1.23 -0.56 4.86
N GLY A 45 -1.27 -0.05 3.62
CA GLY A 45 -2.07 1.11 3.23
C GLY A 45 -3.56 0.89 3.40
N LEU A 46 -4.08 -0.29 3.00
CA LEU A 46 -5.47 -0.67 3.21
C LEU A 46 -5.81 -0.79 4.70
N HIS A 47 -4.93 -1.38 5.51
CA HIS A 47 -5.12 -1.50 6.95
C HIS A 47 -5.12 -0.13 7.64
N TYR A 48 -4.23 0.77 7.22
CA TYR A 48 -4.22 2.16 7.66
C TYR A 48 -5.54 2.86 7.33
N LEU A 49 -6.01 2.79 6.09
CA LEU A 49 -7.29 3.35 5.65
C LEU A 49 -8.47 2.78 6.46
N LYS A 50 -8.50 1.47 6.69
CA LYS A 50 -9.52 0.81 7.52
C LYS A 50 -9.52 1.35 8.96
N LYS A 51 -8.34 1.52 9.55
CA LYS A 51 -8.19 2.09 10.89
C LYS A 51 -8.70 3.53 10.94
N VAL A 52 -8.30 4.37 9.98
CA VAL A 52 -8.74 5.78 9.86
C VAL A 52 -10.25 5.90 9.64
N SER A 53 -10.84 5.03 8.84
CA SER A 53 -12.29 4.95 8.66
C SER A 53 -13.01 4.62 9.97
N ASN A 54 -12.48 3.66 10.74
CA ASN A 54 -13.06 3.26 12.02
C ASN A 54 -12.89 4.28 13.15
N PHE A 55 -11.91 5.19 13.08
CA PHE A 55 -11.80 6.33 14.01
C PHE A 55 -13.03 7.25 13.99
N GLY A 56 -13.84 7.22 12.92
CA GLY A 56 -15.11 7.94 12.87
C GLY A 56 -16.32 7.20 13.46
N LYS A 57 -16.16 5.92 13.81
CA LYS A 57 -17.23 5.02 14.27
C LYS A 57 -17.27 4.83 15.79
N GLN A 58 -16.39 5.50 16.54
CA GLN A 58 -16.55 5.64 17.98
C GLN A 58 -17.73 6.56 18.25
N ARG A 59 -18.91 5.96 18.45
CA ARG A 59 -20.08 6.58 19.04
C ARG A 59 -20.52 5.69 20.19
#